data_AF-A0A534RPJ4-F1
#
_entry.id   AF-A0A534RPJ4-F1
#
_cell.length_a   1.000
_cell.length_b   1.000
_cell.length_c   1.000
_cell.angle_alpha   90.00
_cell.angle_beta   90.00
_cell.angle_gamma   90.00
#
_symmetry.space_group_name_H-M   'P 1'
#
loop_
_entity.id
_entity.type
_entity.pdbx_description
1 polymer ?
#
loop_
_entity_poly.entity_id
_entity_poly.type
_entity_poly.pdbx_seq_one_letter_code
_entity_poly.pdbx_strand_id
1 'polypeptide(L)' 'MKRVYSAQNTLMVDHLKHVLDAEGIGCVVRNRVLSSALGRLPPAECWTELWILDDAQLALARRIVERA' A
#
# COMPACT_ATOMS: atom_id res chain seq x y z
N MET A 1 -2.72 12.56 1.91
CA MET A 1 -2.68 11.11 1.60
C MET A 1 -1.87 10.86 0.35
N LYS A 2 -0.82 10.02 0.45
CA LYS A 2 0.08 9.68 -0.65
C LYS A 2 0.33 8.18 -0.73
N ARG A 3 0.41 7.65 -1.96
CA ARG A 3 0.74 6.25 -2.21
C ARG A 3 2.23 6.01 -1.99
N VAL A 4 2.57 4.96 -1.26
CA VAL A 4 3.96 4.56 -0.96
C VAL A 4 4.33 3.21 -1.54
N TYR A 5 3.36 2.32 -1.75
CA TYR A 5 3.59 0.99 -2.29
C TYR A 5 2.36 0.48 -3.05
N SER A 6 2.55 -0.41 -4.02
CA SER A 6 1.47 -1.11 -4.71
C SER A 6 1.94 -2.46 -5.23
N ALA A 7 1.15 -3.51 -5.03
CA ALA A 7 1.48 -4.85 -5.50
C ALA A 7 0.23 -5.65 -5.88
N GLN A 8 0.44 -6.66 -6.72
CA GLN A 8 -0.59 -7.65 -7.07
C GLN A 8 -1.00 -8.49 -5.86
N ASN A 9 -0.02 -8.85 -5.02
CA ASN A 9 -0.23 -9.65 -3.82
C ASN A 9 -0.46 -8.75 -2.61
N THR A 10 -1.59 -8.97 -1.93
CA THR A 10 -1.96 -8.22 -0.71
C THR A 10 -1.03 -8.51 0.47
N LEU A 11 -0.38 -9.69 0.52
CA LEU A 11 0.47 -10.07 1.65
C LEU A 11 1.59 -9.06 1.92
N MET A 12 2.27 -8.59 0.87
CA MET A 12 3.34 -7.60 1.02
C MET A 12 2.78 -6.23 1.43
N VAL A 13 1.60 -5.87 0.89
CA VAL A 13 0.92 -4.61 1.26
C VAL A 13 0.54 -4.62 2.74
N ASP A 14 -0.04 -5.72 3.23
CA ASP A 14 -0.41 -5.88 4.63
C ASP A 14 0.82 -5.93 5.55
N HIS A 15 1.88 -6.64 5.15
CA HIS A 15 3.15 -6.64 5.89
C HIS A 15 3.70 -5.22 6.05
N LEU A 16 3.84 -4.47 4.94
CA LEU A 16 4.33 -3.09 4.97
C LEU A 16 3.39 -2.16 5.74
N LYS A 17 2.07 -2.38 5.69
CA LYS A 17 1.13 -1.64 6.53
C LYS A 17 1.44 -1.86 8.00
N HIS A 18 1.69 -3.09 8.45
CA HIS A 18 2.05 -3.39 9.83
C HIS A 18 3.38 -2.77 10.25
N VAL A 19 4.39 -2.82 9.38
CA VAL A 19 5.69 -2.17 9.63
C VAL A 19 5.53 -0.66 9.82
N LEU A 20 4.78 0.01 8.94
CA LEU A 20 4.52 1.45 9.06
C LEU A 20 3.68 1.79 10.31
N ASP A 21 2.70 0.95 10.65
CA ASP A 21 1.86 1.11 11.85
C ASP A 21 2.70 1.04 13.14
N ALA A 22 3.66 0.10 13.20
CA ALA A 22 4.61 -0.03 14.31
C ALA A 22 5.52 1.19 14.49
N GLU A 23 5.83 1.89 13.40
CA GLU A 23 6.59 3.14 13.38
C GLU A 23 5.70 4.39 13.61
N GLY A 24 4.42 4.20 13.93
CA GLY A 24 3.46 5.28 14.19
C GLY A 24 2.98 6.03 12.94
N ILE A 25 3.13 5.43 11.76
CA ILE A 25 2.70 6.01 10.48
C ILE A 25 1.33 5.44 10.11
N GLY A 26 0.30 6.28 10.21
CA GLY A 26 -1.07 5.92 9.85
C GLY A 26 -1.20 5.59 8.37
N CYS A 27 -1.70 4.39 8.05
CA CYS A 27 -1.82 3.90 6.68
C CYS A 27 -3.20 3.32 6.35
N VAL A 28 -3.60 3.41 5.09
CA VAL A 28 -4.80 2.80 4.52
C VAL A 28 -4.46 1.94 3.31
N VAL A 29 -5.16 0.82 3.18
CA VAL A 29 -5.04 -0.07 2.03
C VAL A 29 -6.19 0.20 1.07
N ARG A 30 -5.89 0.40 -0.22
CA ARG A 30 -6.87 0.65 -1.27
C ARG A 30 -6.81 -0.44 -2.34
N ASN A 31 -7.87 -0.54 -3.14
CA ASN A 31 -7.97 -1.49 -4.26
C ASN A 31 -7.73 -2.95 -3.83
N ARG A 32 -8.20 -3.33 -2.64
CA ARG A 32 -8.27 -4.72 -2.19
C ARG A 32 -9.40 -5.43 -2.94
N VAL A 33 -9.23 -5.64 -4.24
CA VAL A 33 -10.20 -6.33 -5.09
C VAL A 33 -9.84 -7.81 -5.14
N LEU A 34 -10.65 -8.65 -4.50
CA LEU A 34 -10.56 -10.11 -4.56
C LEU A 34 -11.01 -10.59 -5.95
N SER A 35 -10.14 -10.53 -6.95
CA SER A 35 -10.20 -11.29 -8.23
C SER A 35 -11.49 -11.24 -9.09
N SER A 36 -12.60 -10.64 -8.67
CA SER A 36 -13.90 -10.74 -9.35
C SER A 36 -14.12 -9.71 -10.46
N ALA A 37 -13.23 -8.72 -10.59
CA ALA A 37 -13.26 -7.70 -11.64
C ALA A 37 -12.18 -7.90 -12.73
N LEU A 38 -11.37 -8.96 -12.66
CA LEU A 38 -10.25 -9.23 -13.57
C LEU A 38 -10.65 -9.31 -15.06
N GLY A 39 -11.94 -9.44 -15.37
CA GLY A 39 -12.45 -9.44 -16.74
C GLY A 39 -12.72 -8.06 -17.35
N ARG A 40 -12.62 -6.95 -16.60
CA ARG A 40 -13.02 -5.60 -17.07
C ARG A 40 -12.03 -4.46 -16.85
N LEU A 41 -10.93 -4.68 -16.11
CA LEU A 41 -9.95 -3.63 -15.81
C LEU A 41 -8.53 -4.07 -16.18
N PRO A 42 -7.68 -3.14 -16.69
CA PRO A 42 -6.26 -3.39 -16.89
C PRO A 42 -5.58 -3.91 -15.61
N PRO A 43 -4.63 -4.86 -15.71
CA PRO A 43 -4.03 -5.52 -14.54
C PRO A 43 -3.42 -4.55 -13.52
N ALA A 44 -2.87 -3.42 -13.97
CA ALA A 44 -2.25 -2.42 -13.11
C ALA A 44 -3.28 -1.63 -12.25
N GLU A 45 -4.53 -1.52 -12.71
CA GLU A 45 -5.60 -0.83 -11.98
C GLU A 45 -6.21 -1.70 -10.87
N CYS A 46 -5.87 -2.99 -10.85
CA CYS A 46 -6.34 -3.96 -9.85
C CYS A 46 -5.34 -4.18 -8.70
N TRP A 47 -4.17 -3.54 -8.72
CA TRP A 47 -3.16 -3.77 -7.68
C TRP A 47 -3.62 -3.17 -6.35
N THR A 48 -3.38 -3.92 -5.29
CA THR A 48 -3.61 -3.42 -3.94
C THR A 48 -2.56 -2.36 -3.63
N GLU A 49 -3.00 -1.25 -3.06
CA GLU A 49 -2.17 -0.08 -2.83
C GLU A 49 -2.09 0.27 -1.35
N LEU A 50 -0.91 0.70 -0.92
CA LEU A 50 -0.66 1.24 0.42
C LEU A 50 -0.49 2.76 0.34
N TRP A 51 -1.29 3.45 1.15
CA TRP A 51 -1.30 4.90 1.22
C TRP A 51 -1.09 5.37 2.66
N ILE A 52 -0.24 6.37 2.84
CA ILE A 52 -0.09 7.05 4.14
C ILE A 52 -1.14 8.14 4.29
N LEU A 53 -1.56 8.38 5.53
CA LEU A 53 -2.53 9.42 5.87
C LEU A 53 -1.91 10.82 5.81
N ASP A 54 -0.74 10.98 6.43
CA ASP A 54 -0.01 12.24 6.55
C ASP A 54 1.13 12.32 5.52
N ASP A 55 1.07 13.33 4.65
CA ASP A 55 2.04 13.52 3.58
C ASP A 55 3.39 14.02 4.12
N ALA A 56 3.43 14.61 5.32
CA ALA A 56 4.67 15.01 5.96
C ALA A 56 5.57 13.80 6.30
N GLN A 57 4.97 12.63 6.52
CA GLN A 57 5.68 11.39 6.82
C GLN A 57 6.16 10.63 5.56
N LEU A 58 5.92 11.16 4.36
CA LEU A 58 6.21 10.47 3.10
C LEU A 58 7.67 10.04 2.94
N ALA A 59 8.61 10.91 3.31
CA ALA A 59 10.04 10.61 3.20
C ALA A 59 10.45 9.46 4.13
N LEU A 60 9.95 9.46 5.37
CA LEU A 60 10.20 8.38 6.33
C LEU A 60 9.55 7.07 5.89
N ALA A 61 8.28 7.12 5.49
CA ALA A 61 7.53 5.96 5.05
C ALA A 61 8.20 5.26 3.85
N ARG A 62 8.70 6.02 2.87
CA ARG A 62 9.45 5.46 1.74
C ARG A 62 10.72 4.73 2.18
N ARG A 63 11.50 5.32 3.08
CA ARG A 63 12.74 4.71 3.57
C ARG A 63 12.49 3.42 4.34
N ILE A 64 11.37 3.32 5.07
CA ILE A 64 10.96 2.10 5.77
C ILE A 64 10.57 1.03 4.75
N VAL A 65 9.74 1.39 3.77
CA VAL A 65 9.29 0.48 2.70
C VAL A 65 10.47 -0.07 1.88
N GLU A 66 11.49 0.74 1.61
CA GLU A 66 12.70 0.30 0.86
C GLU A 66 13.60 -0.66 1.65
N ARG A 67 13.46 -0.74 2.98
CA ARG A 67 14.29 -1.56 3.86
C ARG A 67 13.64 -2.87 4.29
N ALA A 68 12.33 -2.99 4.10
CA ALA A 68 11.54 -4.19 4.40
C ALA A 68 11.57 -5.16 3.21
#